data_AF-A0A836X5A6-F1
#
_entry.id   AF-A0A836X5A6-F1
#
_cell.length_a   1.000
_cell.length_b   1.000
_cell.length_c   1.000
_cell.angle_alpha   90.00
_cell.angle_beta   90.00
_cell.angle_gamma   90.00
#
_symmetry.space_group_name_H-M   'P 1'
#
loop_
_entity.id
_entity.type
_entity.pdbx_description
1 polymer ?
#
loop_
_entity_poly.entity_id
_entity_poly.type
_entity_poly.pdbx_seq_one_letter_code
_entity_poly.pdbx_strand_id
1 'polypeptide(L)'
;MMSNNAAAGRDRNGAPTGWRRWLFSTNHKDIGTLYFGFAICAGLIGGLISLLIRFELATPNFDFALFQESIPFFSAVVTIHGLTMVLFMVMPGLIGGFGNWFIPLMIGTP
;
A
#
# COMPACT_ATOMS: atom_id res chain seq x y z
N MET A 1 -29.32 31.92 -16.81
CA MET A 1 -27.90 31.65 -17.15
C MET A 1 -27.33 30.66 -16.14
N MET A 2 -27.50 29.36 -16.38
CA MET A 2 -26.81 28.30 -15.65
C MET A 2 -26.21 27.38 -16.71
N SER A 3 -24.95 27.68 -17.05
CA SER A 3 -24.14 26.83 -17.91
C SER A 3 -23.94 25.49 -17.23
N ASN A 4 -24.44 24.42 -17.86
CA ASN A 4 -24.24 23.05 -17.45
C ASN A 4 -22.75 22.71 -17.43
N ASN A 5 -22.14 22.69 -16.24
CA ASN A 5 -20.79 22.16 -16.00
C ASN A 5 -20.73 20.61 -16.07
N ALA A 6 -21.74 19.96 -16.67
CA ALA A 6 -21.88 18.50 -16.71
C ALA A 6 -20.98 17.80 -17.76
N ALA A 7 -20.13 18.54 -18.47
CA ALA A 7 -19.31 18.02 -19.57
C ALA A 7 -17.79 17.95 -19.27
N ALA A 8 -17.33 18.42 -18.10
CA ALA A 8 -15.89 18.65 -17.85
C ALA A 8 -15.09 17.44 -17.32
N GLY A 9 -15.59 16.20 -17.36
CA GLY A 9 -14.89 15.07 -16.72
C GLY A 9 -15.32 13.67 -17.12
N ARG A 10 -15.77 13.48 -18.37
CA ARG A 10 -16.01 12.16 -18.95
C ARG A 10 -14.99 11.91 -20.05
N ASP A 11 -14.32 10.76 -20.02
CA ASP A 11 -13.49 10.35 -21.14
C ASP A 11 -14.37 9.96 -22.34
N ARG A 12 -13.71 9.67 -23.46
CA ARG A 12 -14.34 9.24 -24.73
C ARG A 12 -15.22 7.98 -24.59
N ASN A 13 -15.11 7.25 -23.48
CA ASN A 13 -15.91 6.07 -23.16
C ASN A 13 -17.00 6.36 -22.11
N GLY A 14 -17.23 7.62 -21.75
CA GLY A 14 -18.22 8.03 -20.75
C GLY A 14 -17.80 7.75 -19.31
N ALA A 15 -16.58 7.25 -19.07
CA ALA A 15 -16.11 6.94 -17.74
C ALA A 15 -15.71 8.22 -16.98
N PRO A 16 -16.01 8.31 -15.67
CA PRO A 16 -15.60 9.44 -14.86
C PRO A 16 -14.07 9.55 -14.86
N THR A 17 -13.52 10.73 -15.14
CA THR A 17 -12.07 10.96 -15.17
C THR A 17 -11.51 11.36 -13.81
N GLY A 18 -10.21 11.16 -13.60
CA GLY A 18 -9.49 11.59 -12.38
C GLY A 18 -9.61 10.59 -11.23
N TRP A 19 -9.57 11.06 -9.98
CA TRP A 19 -9.61 10.24 -8.77
C TRP A 19 -10.92 9.44 -8.61
N ARG A 20 -12.03 9.98 -9.13
CA ARG A 20 -13.34 9.31 -9.13
C ARG A 20 -13.33 8.03 -9.95
N ARG A 21 -12.51 7.96 -11.02
CA ARG A 21 -12.35 6.75 -11.83
C ARG A 21 -11.84 5.61 -10.96
N TRP A 22 -10.80 5.88 -10.18
CA TRP A 22 -10.07 4.87 -9.42
C TRP A 22 -10.84 4.44 -8.16
N LEU A 23 -11.41 5.39 -7.40
CA LEU A 23 -12.16 5.06 -6.18
C LEU A 23 -13.47 4.33 -6.42
N PHE A 24 -14.12 4.59 -7.56
CA PHE A 24 -15.40 3.96 -7.91
C PHE A 24 -15.27 2.99 -9.11
N SER A 25 -14.05 2.50 -9.40
CA SER A 25 -13.84 1.52 -10.47
C SER A 25 -14.37 0.15 -10.06
N THR A 26 -15.09 -0.51 -10.97
CA THR A 26 -15.46 -1.93 -10.86
C THR A 26 -14.52 -2.83 -11.65
N ASN A 27 -13.53 -2.27 -12.35
CA ASN A 27 -12.58 -3.04 -13.14
C ASN A 27 -11.49 -3.66 -12.24
N HIS A 28 -11.33 -4.99 -12.32
CA HIS A 28 -10.36 -5.75 -11.54
C HIS A 28 -8.91 -5.29 -11.74
N LYS A 29 -8.58 -4.72 -12.92
CA LYS A 29 -7.25 -4.19 -13.23
C LYS A 29 -6.96 -2.88 -12.51
N ASP A 30 -7.94 -1.98 -12.50
CA ASP A 30 -7.83 -0.69 -11.82
C ASP A 30 -7.71 -0.92 -10.30
N ILE A 31 -8.55 -1.81 -9.76
CA ILE A 31 -8.53 -2.21 -8.35
C ILE A 31 -7.18 -2.86 -7.99
N GLY A 32 -6.71 -3.85 -8.77
CA GLY A 32 -5.42 -4.51 -8.52
C GLY A 32 -4.23 -3.54 -8.57
N THR A 33 -4.27 -2.54 -9.47
CA THR A 33 -3.22 -1.51 -9.56
C THR A 33 -3.16 -0.65 -8.30
N LEU A 34 -4.31 -0.30 -7.71
CA LEU A 34 -4.37 0.44 -6.45
C LEU A 34 -3.77 -0.37 -5.29
N TYR A 35 -4.05 -1.67 -5.23
CA TYR A 35 -3.46 -2.57 -4.24
C TYR A 35 -1.94 -2.70 -4.37
N PHE A 36 -1.40 -2.78 -5.59
CA PHE A 36 0.05 -2.77 -5.80
C PHE A 36 0.70 -1.46 -5.36
N GLY A 37 0.09 -0.32 -5.72
CA GLY A 37 0.59 0.99 -5.27
C GLY A 37 0.61 1.10 -3.75
N PHE A 38 -0.46 0.64 -3.09
CA PHE A 38 -0.54 0.59 -1.63
C PHE A 38 0.53 -0.33 -1.02
N ALA A 39 0.69 -1.54 -1.55
CA ALA A 39 1.65 -2.51 -1.06
C ALA A 39 3.10 -2.03 -1.20
N ILE A 40 3.45 -1.35 -2.31
CA ILE A 40 4.79 -0.77 -2.49
C ILE A 40 5.04 0.32 -1.45
N CYS A 41 4.10 1.25 -1.25
CA CYS A 41 4.23 2.30 -0.24
C CYS A 41 4.39 1.71 1.18
N ALA A 42 3.55 0.75 1.55
CA ALA A 42 3.64 0.05 2.84
C ALA A 42 4.96 -0.72 2.98
N GLY A 43 5.44 -1.34 1.90
CA GLY A 43 6.72 -2.05 1.85
C GLY A 43 7.92 -1.13 2.05
N LEU A 44 7.91 0.08 1.49
CA LEU A 44 8.95 1.08 1.74
C LEU A 44 8.97 1.53 3.20
N ILE A 45 7.80 1.78 3.80
CA ILE A 45 7.68 2.13 5.22
C ILE A 45 8.18 0.99 6.10
N GLY A 46 7.70 -0.24 5.88
CA GLY A 46 8.14 -1.41 6.63
C GLY A 46 9.63 -1.69 6.44
N GLY A 47 10.18 -1.43 5.24
CA GLY A 47 11.59 -1.60 4.91
C GLY A 47 12.46 -0.62 5.68
N LEU A 48 12.04 0.65 5.80
CA LEU A 48 12.72 1.64 6.62
C LEU A 48 12.74 1.23 8.10
N ILE A 49 11.63 0.73 8.64
CA ILE A 49 11.59 0.21 10.02
C ILE A 49 12.54 -0.99 10.17
N SER A 50 12.61 -1.86 9.17
CA SER A 50 13.55 -2.98 9.13
C SER A 50 15.02 -2.52 9.15
N LEU A 51 15.34 -1.40 8.51
CA LEU A 51 16.67 -0.79 8.57
C LEU A 51 16.96 -0.20 9.94
N LEU A 52 15.98 0.47 10.56
CA LEU A 52 16.12 0.99 11.93
C LEU A 52 16.42 -0.13 12.94
N ILE A 53 15.70 -1.25 12.88
CA ILE A 53 15.97 -2.43 13.72
C ILE A 53 17.37 -2.98 13.48
N ARG A 54 17.84 -3.01 12.22
CA ARG A 54 19.19 -3.48 11.89
C ARG A 54 20.27 -2.54 12.40
N PHE A 55 20.06 -1.23 12.34
CA PHE A 55 21.02 -0.26 12.88
C PHE A 55 21.14 -0.35 14.39
N GLU A 56 20.03 -0.56 15.11
CA GLU A 56 20.04 -0.82 16.55
C GLU A 56 20.85 -2.08 16.90
N LEU A 57 20.70 -3.16 16.12
CA LEU A 57 21.40 -4.43 16.35
C LEU A 57 22.85 -4.46 15.82
N ALA A 58 23.28 -3.48 15.02
CA ALA A 58 24.58 -3.49 14.35
C ALA A 58 25.75 -3.35 15.33
N THR A 59 25.52 -2.78 16.50
CA THR A 59 26.55 -2.54 17.51
C THR A 59 25.91 -2.59 18.90
N PRO A 60 26.44 -3.40 19.84
CA PRO A 60 25.80 -3.67 21.13
C PRO A 60 25.70 -2.45 22.07
N ASN A 61 26.30 -1.31 21.70
CA ASN A 61 26.26 -0.03 22.42
C ASN A 61 25.89 1.15 21.51
N PHE A 62 25.34 0.91 20.31
CA PHE A 62 24.75 2.00 19.52
C PHE A 62 23.37 2.28 20.06
N ASP A 63 23.36 2.94 21.20
CA ASP A 63 22.16 3.45 21.83
C ASP A 63 21.63 4.60 20.99
N PHE A 64 20.74 4.33 20.02
CA PHE A 64 19.84 5.40 19.60
C PHE A 64 19.08 5.83 20.86
N ALA A 65 19.28 7.06 21.31
CA ALA A 65 18.68 7.61 22.55
C ALA A 65 17.14 7.44 22.68
N LEU A 66 16.46 7.03 21.60
CA LEU A 66 15.04 6.65 21.58
C LEU A 66 14.73 5.26 22.18
N PHE A 67 15.68 4.32 22.19
CA PHE A 67 15.49 2.94 22.68
C PHE A 67 16.08 2.69 24.08
N GLN A 68 16.88 3.63 24.61
CA GLN A 68 17.60 3.51 25.89
C GLN A 68 16.70 3.31 27.12
N GLU A 69 15.51 3.93 27.15
CA GLU A 69 14.68 3.98 28.37
C GLU A 69 13.64 2.84 28.45
N SER A 70 13.45 2.05 27.39
CA SER A 70 12.39 1.03 27.43
C SER A 70 12.54 -0.13 26.43
N ILE A 71 12.85 -1.32 26.95
CA ILE A 71 12.56 -2.63 26.31
C ILE A 71 11.14 -2.69 25.67
N PRO A 72 10.10 -2.04 26.24
CA PRO A 72 8.81 -1.86 25.59
C PRO A 72 8.86 -1.26 24.17
N PHE A 73 9.66 -0.23 23.92
CA PHE A 73 9.63 0.50 22.65
C PHE A 73 10.26 -0.30 21.50
N PHE A 74 11.40 -0.97 21.73
CA PHE A 74 11.99 -1.86 20.73
C PHE A 74 11.04 -2.98 20.32
N SER A 75 10.43 -3.64 21.32
CA SER A 75 9.44 -4.70 21.10
C SER A 75 8.21 -4.20 20.33
N ALA A 76 7.75 -2.98 20.62
CA ALA A 76 6.66 -2.35 19.88
C ALA A 76 7.04 -2.05 18.41
N VAL A 77 8.24 -1.53 18.16
CA VAL A 77 8.73 -1.24 16.80
C VAL A 77 8.86 -2.52 15.96
N VAL A 78 9.41 -3.60 16.54
CA VAL A 78 9.46 -4.92 15.88
C VAL A 78 8.06 -5.46 15.58
N THR A 79 7.13 -5.28 16.51
CA THR A 79 5.73 -5.69 16.31
C THR A 79 5.08 -4.90 15.19
N ILE A 80 5.26 -3.58 15.14
CA ILE A 80 4.74 -2.71 14.08
C ILE A 80 5.39 -3.06 12.74
N HIS A 81 6.69 -3.37 12.69
CA HIS A 81 7.36 -3.84 11.48
C HIS A 81 6.68 -5.09 10.91
N GLY A 82 6.45 -6.11 11.76
CA GLY A 82 5.79 -7.33 11.37
C GLY A 82 4.33 -7.10 10.93
N LEU A 83 3.59 -6.29 11.68
CA LEU A 83 2.20 -5.92 11.36
C LEU A 83 2.10 -5.22 10.00
N THR A 84 2.96 -4.21 9.76
CA THR A 84 3.04 -3.47 8.51
C THR A 84 3.38 -4.39 7.34
N MET A 85 4.37 -5.27 7.51
CA MET A 85 4.77 -6.19 6.44
C MET A 85 3.70 -7.21 6.09
N VAL A 86 3.11 -7.89 7.08
CA VAL A 86 2.12 -8.95 6.80
C VAL A 86 0.79 -8.38 6.33
N LEU A 87 0.21 -7.43 7.07
CA LEU A 87 -1.14 -6.95 6.80
C LEU A 87 -1.20 -5.90 5.69
N PHE A 88 -0.15 -5.08 5.53
CA PHE A 88 -0.20 -3.93 4.62
C PHE A 88 0.66 -4.11 3.36
N MET A 89 1.72 -4.92 3.39
CA MET A 89 2.50 -5.25 2.19
C MET A 89 2.08 -6.60 1.59
N VAL A 90 2.17 -7.70 2.34
CA VAL A 90 2.00 -9.07 1.82
C VAL A 90 0.56 -9.36 1.45
N MET A 91 -0.40 -9.22 2.38
CA MET A 91 -1.80 -9.50 2.08
C MET A 91 -2.35 -8.60 0.95
N PRO A 92 -2.09 -7.28 0.93
CA PRO A 92 -2.58 -6.40 -0.13
C PRO A 92 -1.85 -6.64 -1.44
N GLY A 93 -0.55 -6.97 -1.43
CA GLY A 93 0.20 -7.28 -2.63
C GLY A 93 -0.20 -8.59 -3.30
N LEU A 94 -0.33 -9.67 -2.52
CA LEU A 94 -0.64 -11.00 -3.05
C LEU A 94 -2.14 -11.21 -3.29
N ILE A 95 -2.99 -10.93 -2.30
CA ILE A 95 -4.42 -11.20 -2.42
C ILE A 95 -5.10 -10.03 -3.16
N GLY A 96 -4.79 -8.80 -2.75
CA GLY A 96 -5.39 -7.60 -3.33
C GLY A 96 -4.85 -7.24 -4.71
N GLY A 97 -3.52 -7.25 -4.90
CA GLY A 97 -2.87 -6.87 -6.15
C GLY A 97 -2.89 -8.05 -7.12
N PHE A 98 -2.13 -9.09 -6.80
CA PHE A 98 -1.97 -10.23 -7.69
C PHE A 98 -3.29 -10.97 -7.95
N GLY A 99 -4.10 -11.19 -6.90
CA GLY A 99 -5.42 -11.80 -7.02
C GLY A 99 -6.34 -11.06 -8.00
N ASN A 100 -6.48 -9.74 -7.84
CA ASN A 100 -7.37 -8.97 -8.72
C ASN A 100 -6.79 -8.76 -10.13
N TRP A 101 -5.47 -8.71 -10.30
CA TRP A 101 -4.85 -8.41 -11.60
C TRP A 101 -4.66 -9.66 -12.47
N PHE A 102 -4.20 -10.76 -11.89
CA PHE A 102 -3.79 -11.95 -12.64
C PHE A 102 -4.83 -13.07 -12.66
N ILE A 103 -5.61 -13.30 -11.60
CA ILE A 103 -6.57 -14.42 -11.58
C ILE A 103 -7.62 -14.31 -12.70
N PRO A 104 -8.28 -13.16 -12.93
CA PRO A 104 -9.24 -13.03 -14.03
C PRO A 104 -8.58 -13.23 -15.41
N LEU A 105 -7.35 -12.74 -15.56
CA LEU A 105 -6.55 -12.90 -16.78
C LEU A 105 -6.22 -14.37 -17.07
N MET A 106 -5.89 -15.14 -16.03
CA MET A 106 -5.57 -16.58 -16.14
C MET A 106 -6.80 -17.43 -16.49
N ILE A 107 -8.00 -16.99 -16.10
CA ILE A 107 -9.26 -17.70 -16.35
C ILE A 107 -9.92 -17.22 -17.67
N GLY A 108 -9.37 -16.17 -18.31
CA GLY A 108 -9.87 -15.65 -19.58
C GLY A 108 -11.17 -14.85 -19.47
N THR A 109 -11.55 -14.45 -18.25
CA THR A 109 -12.69 -13.58 -17.99
C THR A 109 -12.28 -12.10 -18.08
N PRO A 110 -13.14 -11.24 -18.66
CA PRO A 110 -12.83 -9.83 -18.89
C PRO A 110 -12.64 -8.99 -17.61
#